data_AF-A0A7Y3TZF5-F1
#
_entry.id   AF-A0A7Y3TZF5-F1
#
_cell.length_a   1.000
_cell.length_b   1.000
_cell.length_c   1.000
_cell.angle_alpha   90.00
_cell.angle_beta   90.00
_cell.angle_gamma   90.00
#
_symmetry.space_group_name_H-M   'P 1'
#
loop_
_entity.id
_entity.type
_entity.pdbx_description
1 polymer ?
#
loop_
_entity_poly.entity_id
_entity_poly.type
_entity_poly.pdbx_seq_one_letter_code
_entity_poly.pdbx_strand_id
1 'polypeptide(L)'
;MKITTKGWLAALLITTCLGLSSPLLAQQVAPININTADAALLEELPGIGPSRAEAIIQERETNGEFTSADDLTRVSGIGNATVEGLKDQIEF
;
A
#
# COMPACT_ATOMS: atom_id res chain seq x y z
N MET A 1 66.07 -31.46 -20.98
CA MET A 1 66.47 -30.04 -20.91
C MET A 1 65.61 -29.36 -19.84
N LYS A 2 66.17 -29.11 -18.64
CA LYS A 2 66.08 -27.86 -17.85
C LYS A 2 65.17 -26.77 -18.49
N ILE A 3 64.22 -26.05 -17.87
CA ILE A 3 64.07 -25.54 -16.50
C ILE A 3 62.64 -24.94 -16.31
N THR A 4 62.19 -24.89 -15.04
CA THR A 4 61.45 -23.81 -14.31
C THR A 4 59.95 -23.53 -14.50
N THR A 5 59.24 -23.81 -13.40
CA THR A 5 58.11 -23.10 -12.82
C THR A 5 58.33 -21.59 -12.73
N LYS A 6 57.37 -20.79 -13.20
CA LYS A 6 57.30 -19.34 -12.99
C LYS A 6 55.95 -19.05 -12.30
N GLY A 7 56.00 -18.81 -11.00
CA GLY A 7 54.84 -18.35 -10.24
C GLY A 7 54.45 -16.95 -10.67
N TRP A 8 53.15 -16.75 -10.90
CA TRP A 8 52.51 -15.44 -10.94
C TRP A 8 51.42 -15.41 -9.86
N LEU A 9 51.83 -14.96 -8.68
CA LEU A 9 50.96 -14.26 -7.75
C LEU A 9 50.60 -12.92 -8.40
N ALA A 10 49.32 -12.71 -8.72
CA ALA A 10 48.60 -11.44 -8.61
C ALA A 10 47.30 -11.50 -9.42
N ALA A 11 46.16 -11.43 -8.74
CA ALA A 11 45.09 -10.48 -9.03
C ALA A 11 43.80 -10.89 -8.30
N LEU A 12 43.57 -10.21 -7.19
CA LEU A 12 42.30 -9.78 -6.63
C LEU A 12 41.12 -9.83 -7.64
N LEU A 13 40.08 -10.61 -7.34
CA LEU A 13 38.69 -10.28 -7.72
C LEU A 13 37.75 -10.88 -6.67
N ILE A 14 37.40 -10.03 -5.71
CA ILE A 14 36.25 -10.21 -4.83
C ILE A 14 35.02 -10.23 -5.73
N THR A 15 34.34 -11.37 -5.87
CA THR A 15 32.97 -11.39 -6.37
C THR A 15 32.17 -12.51 -5.70
N THR A 16 32.12 -12.47 -4.38
CA THR A 16 30.96 -12.95 -3.63
C THR A 16 29.79 -12.01 -3.91
N CYS A 17 29.00 -12.26 -4.95
CA CYS A 17 27.65 -11.71 -5.05
C CYS A 17 26.74 -12.49 -4.09
N LEU A 18 26.94 -12.30 -2.78
CA LEU A 18 25.92 -12.63 -1.78
C LEU A 18 24.88 -11.52 -1.81
N GLY A 19 23.61 -11.96 -1.84
CA GLY A 19 22.45 -11.16 -2.18
C GLY A 19 22.26 -9.90 -1.34
N LEU A 20 22.03 -8.80 -2.04
CA LEU A 20 21.25 -7.68 -1.54
C LEU A 20 19.85 -7.79 -2.13
N SER A 21 19.13 -8.84 -1.74
CA SER A 21 17.67 -8.85 -1.82
C SER A 21 17.15 -7.95 -0.70
N SER A 22 17.43 -6.64 -0.77
CA SER A 22 16.77 -5.70 0.12
C SER A 22 15.28 -5.77 -0.22
N PRO A 23 14.39 -6.10 0.73
CA PRO A 23 12.99 -5.80 0.51
C PRO A 23 12.95 -4.28 0.40
N LEU A 24 12.81 -3.80 -0.83
CA LEU A 24 12.54 -2.39 -1.09
C LEU A 24 11.25 -2.12 -0.33
N LEU A 25 11.42 -1.48 0.83
CA LEU A 25 10.44 -1.32 1.90
C LEU A 25 9.03 -1.31 1.32
N ALA A 26 8.29 -2.40 1.53
CA ALA A 26 6.86 -2.41 1.23
C ALA A 26 6.28 -1.31 2.10
N GLN A 27 6.01 -0.15 1.50
CA GLN A 27 5.47 1.00 2.19
C GLN A 27 4.12 0.55 2.75
N GLN A 28 4.08 0.27 4.05
CA GLN A 28 2.85 -0.06 4.75
C GLN A 28 2.06 1.25 4.77
N VAL A 29 1.15 1.41 3.80
CA VAL A 29 0.19 2.51 3.80
C VAL A 29 -0.70 2.26 5.00
N ALA A 30 -0.68 3.19 5.96
CA ALA A 30 -1.55 3.11 7.12
C ALA A 30 -3.02 3.15 6.65
N PRO A 31 -3.92 2.38 7.28
CA PRO A 31 -5.34 2.46 6.99
C PRO A 31 -5.86 3.91 7.09
N ILE A 32 -6.79 4.26 6.21
CA ILE A 32 -7.41 5.58 6.17
C ILE A 32 -8.64 5.55 7.07
N ASN A 33 -8.68 6.42 8.09
CA ASN A 33 -9.84 6.53 8.96
C ASN A 33 -11.02 7.18 8.22
N ILE A 34 -12.08 6.41 8.01
CA ILE A 34 -13.22 6.81 7.17
C ILE A 34 -14.09 7.90 7.80
N ASN A 35 -14.05 8.02 9.13
CA ASN A 35 -14.83 8.99 9.89
C ASN A 35 -14.14 10.35 10.02
N THR A 36 -12.83 10.43 9.76
CA THR A 36 -12.05 11.66 9.95
C THR A 36 -11.27 12.12 8.72
N ALA A 37 -10.99 11.23 7.76
CA ALA A 37 -10.31 11.59 6.51
C ALA A 37 -11.04 12.69 5.74
N ASP A 38 -10.27 13.58 5.11
CA ASP A 38 -10.79 14.57 4.18
C ASP A 38 -11.01 13.95 2.78
N ALA A 39 -11.62 14.72 1.88
CA ALA A 39 -11.97 14.21 0.54
C ALA A 39 -10.74 13.73 -0.24
N ALA A 40 -9.61 14.46 -0.15
CA ALA A 40 -8.40 14.13 -0.88
C ALA A 40 -7.80 12.81 -0.41
N LEU A 41 -7.79 12.56 0.90
CA LEU A 41 -7.31 11.30 1.45
C LEU A 41 -8.26 10.14 1.11
N LEU A 42 -9.58 10.38 1.14
CA LEU A 42 -10.56 9.37 0.74
C LEU A 42 -10.42 8.96 -0.74
N GLU A 43 -10.02 9.87 -1.61
CA GLU A 43 -9.75 9.59 -3.03
C GLU A 43 -8.52 8.69 -3.27
N GLU A 44 -7.66 8.50 -2.27
CA GLU A 44 -6.56 7.53 -2.36
C GLU A 44 -7.06 6.07 -2.28
N LEU A 45 -8.29 5.86 -1.81
CA LEU A 45 -8.90 4.54 -1.71
C LEU A 45 -9.33 4.01 -3.09
N PRO A 46 -9.08 2.73 -3.41
CA PRO A 46 -9.40 2.19 -4.72
C PRO A 46 -10.91 2.17 -4.95
N GLY A 47 -11.31 2.73 -6.09
CA GLY A 47 -12.72 2.84 -6.45
C GLY A 47 -13.44 4.00 -5.78
N ILE A 48 -12.76 4.84 -4.99
CA ILE A 48 -13.30 6.09 -4.47
C ILE A 48 -12.75 7.24 -5.30
N GLY A 49 -13.64 7.94 -5.99
CA GLY A 49 -13.32 9.20 -6.67
C GLY A 49 -14.02 10.37 -6.01
N PRO A 50 -13.86 11.61 -6.52
CA PRO A 50 -14.33 12.83 -5.87
C PRO A 50 -15.79 12.77 -5.41
N SER A 51 -16.69 12.30 -6.28
CA SER A 51 -18.12 12.20 -5.96
C SER A 51 -18.43 11.20 -4.83
N ARG A 52 -17.67 10.11 -4.71
CA ARG A 52 -17.86 9.14 -3.61
C ARG A 52 -17.23 9.65 -2.32
N ALA A 53 -16.07 10.30 -2.40
CA ALA A 53 -15.43 10.92 -1.24
C ALA A 53 -16.36 11.96 -0.59
N GLU A 54 -16.95 12.86 -1.39
CA GLU A 54 -17.95 13.83 -0.93
C GLU A 54 -19.18 13.13 -0.32
N ALA A 55 -19.68 12.08 -0.96
CA ALA A 55 -20.85 11.34 -0.45
C ALA A 55 -20.57 10.61 0.87
N ILE A 56 -19.35 10.09 1.09
CA ILE A 56 -18.93 9.51 2.36
C ILE A 56 -18.94 10.56 3.48
N ILE A 57 -18.39 11.75 3.22
CA ILE A 57 -18.36 12.85 4.18
C ILE A 57 -19.79 13.28 4.53
N GLN A 58 -20.63 13.48 3.53
CA GLN A 58 -22.04 13.83 3.74
C GLN A 58 -22.78 12.75 4.54
N GLU A 59 -22.53 11.47 4.24
CA GLU A 59 -23.17 10.35 4.92
C GLU A 59 -22.81 10.32 6.41
N ARG A 60 -21.53 10.47 6.78
CA ARG A 60 -21.13 10.50 8.20
C ARG A 60 -21.64 11.74 8.95
N GLU A 61 -21.81 12.87 8.26
CA GLU A 61 -22.35 14.10 8.85
C GLU A 61 -23.86 14.03 9.07
N THR A 62 -24.60 13.34 8.18
CA THR A 62 -26.07 13.31 8.20
C THR A 62 -26.64 12.11 8.95
N ASN A 63 -26.02 10.94 8.80
CA ASN A 63 -26.52 9.66 9.34
C ASN A 63 -25.64 9.11 10.48
N GLY A 64 -24.54 9.79 10.80
CA GLY A 64 -23.60 9.40 11.85
C GLY A 64 -22.45 8.54 11.35
N GLU A 65 -21.49 8.31 12.24
CA GLU A 65 -20.23 7.61 11.95
C GLU A 65 -20.45 6.19 11.38
N PHE A 66 -19.49 5.74 10.59
CA PHE A 66 -19.39 4.35 10.16
C PHE A 66 -18.76 3.52 11.29
N THR A 67 -19.35 2.36 11.58
CA THR A 67 -18.85 1.45 12.64
C THR A 67 -18.24 0.17 12.05
N SER A 68 -18.46 -0.06 10.76
CA SER A 68 -18.00 -1.23 10.03
C SER A 68 -17.85 -0.91 8.54
N ALA A 69 -17.12 -1.75 7.82
CA ALA A 69 -16.94 -1.55 6.38
C ALA A 69 -18.27 -1.71 5.62
N ASP A 70 -19.16 -2.58 6.11
CA ASP A 70 -20.47 -2.83 5.51
C ASP A 70 -21.37 -1.58 5.56
N ASP A 71 -21.17 -0.71 6.55
CA ASP A 71 -21.90 0.56 6.65
C ASP A 71 -21.64 1.50 5.46
N LEU A 72 -20.52 1.34 4.74
CA LEU A 72 -20.23 2.14 3.54
C LEU A 72 -21.21 1.88 2.40
N THR A 73 -21.98 0.80 2.45
CA THR A 73 -23.07 0.54 1.50
C THR A 73 -24.24 1.51 1.61
N ARG A 74 -24.32 2.32 2.68
CA ARG A 74 -25.26 3.44 2.79
C ARG A 74 -24.96 4.54 1.76
N VAL A 75 -23.70 4.66 1.33
CA VAL A 75 -23.25 5.68 0.38
C VAL A 75 -23.63 5.26 -1.05
N SER A 76 -24.37 6.11 -1.75
CA SER A 76 -24.77 5.85 -3.13
C SER A 76 -23.57 5.59 -4.04
N GLY A 77 -23.62 4.48 -4.78
CA GLY A 77 -22.56 4.08 -5.70
C GLY A 77 -21.39 3.33 -5.06
N ILE A 78 -21.46 3.02 -3.76
CA ILE A 78 -20.57 2.06 -3.07
C ILE A 78 -21.37 0.78 -2.82
N GLY A 79 -20.98 -0.31 -3.48
CA GLY A 79 -21.58 -1.63 -3.29
C GLY A 79 -20.61 -2.62 -2.64
N ASN A 80 -21.10 -3.82 -2.33
CA ASN A 80 -20.32 -4.86 -1.64
C ASN A 80 -18.95 -5.14 -2.28
N ALA A 81 -18.86 -5.14 -3.61
CA ALA A 81 -17.59 -5.36 -4.31
C ALA A 81 -16.55 -4.26 -4.00
N THR A 82 -16.99 -3.02 -3.86
CA THR A 82 -16.12 -1.91 -3.44
C THR A 82 -15.75 -2.08 -1.98
N VAL A 83 -16.73 -2.37 -1.11
CA VAL A 83 -16.48 -2.58 0.33
C VAL A 83 -15.45 -3.68 0.59
N GLU A 84 -15.55 -4.83 -0.08
CA GLU A 84 -14.55 -5.91 0.04
C GLU A 84 -13.15 -5.43 -0.30
N GLY A 85 -12.99 -4.58 -1.32
CA GLY A 85 -11.71 -4.01 -1.70
C GLY A 85 -11.16 -3.01 -0.67
N LEU A 86 -12.00 -2.43 0.19
CA LEU A 86 -11.60 -1.40 1.15
C LEU A 86 -11.26 -1.95 2.54
N LYS A 87 -11.69 -3.16 2.90
CA LYS A 87 -11.60 -3.70 4.27
C LYS A 87 -10.19 -3.63 4.89
N ASP A 88 -9.14 -3.84 4.09
CA ASP A 88 -7.75 -3.80 4.56
C ASP A 88 -7.11 -2.41 4.48
N GLN A 89 -7.83 -1.41 3.97
CA GLN A 89 -7.33 -0.06 3.70
C GLN A 89 -7.98 1.00 4.56
N ILE A 90 -8.99 0.65 5.35
CA ILE A 90 -9.76 1.60 6.15
C ILE A 90 -9.78 1.23 7.63
N GLU A 91 -9.98 2.25 8.45
CA GLU A 91 -10.35 2.13 9.86
C GLU A 91 -11.50 3.10 10.19
N PHE A 92 -12.03 3.03 11.40
CA PHE A 92 -13.23 3.77 11.84
C PHE A 92 -12.90 4.70 12.99
#